data_AF-A0A537IQ06-F1
#
_entry.id   AF-A0A537IQ06-F1
#
_cell.length_a   1.000
_cell.length_b   1.000
_cell.length_c   1.000
_cell.angle_alpha   90.00
_cell.angle_beta   90.00
_cell.angle_gamma   90.00
#
_symmetry.space_group_name_H-M   'P 1'
#
loop_
_entity.id
_entity.type
_entity.pdbx_description
1 polymer ?
#
loop_
_entity_poly.entity_id
_entity_poly.type
_entity_poly.pdbx_seq_one_letter_code
_entity_poly.pdbx_strand_id
1 'polypeptide(L)'
;MEVKRYPLIARLKSVSKLPLKRRFTSNFELLDQNKVLFVDAKLQDLKPGVKLEGVLRRLDYEGKDGLIMYGIAYRPVFQETLAFITRPKPLVIAPTQYA
;
A
#
# COMPACT_ATOMS: atom_id res chain seq x y z
N MET A 1 8.59 -4.02 25.97
CA MET A 1 8.74 -3.97 24.51
C MET A 1 8.65 -2.52 24.08
N GLU A 2 9.70 -1.96 23.48
CA GLU A 2 9.58 -0.64 22.84
C GLU A 2 8.67 -0.75 21.62
N VAL A 3 7.67 0.14 21.54
CA VAL A 3 6.77 0.18 20.39
C VAL A 3 7.47 0.92 19.26
N LYS A 4 7.95 0.19 18.26
CA LYS A 4 8.51 0.79 17.04
C LYS A 4 7.44 1.65 16.35
N ARG A 5 7.79 2.91 16.09
CA ARG A 5 6.93 3.84 15.36
C ARG A 5 7.42 3.94 13.92
N TYR A 6 6.50 3.72 12.99
CA TYR A 6 6.76 3.88 11.56
C TYR A 6 6.02 5.12 11.06
N PRO A 7 6.67 5.96 10.24
CA PRO A 7 6.03 7.17 9.73
C PRO A 7 4.88 6.82 8.77
N LEU A 8 3.73 7.48 8.93
CA LEU A 8 2.61 7.32 8.01
C LEU A 8 2.98 7.73 6.57
N ILE A 9 3.85 8.73 6.43
CA ILE A 9 4.34 9.22 5.15
C ILE A 9 5.86 9.16 5.15
N ALA A 10 6.44 8.54 4.12
CA ALA A 10 7.88 8.42 3.94
C ALA A 10 8.31 8.87 2.54
N ARG A 11 9.62 9.02 2.35
CA ARG A 11 10.23 9.25 1.04
C ARG A 11 11.23 8.14 0.74
N LEU A 12 11.09 7.49 -0.41
CA LEU A 12 11.98 6.41 -0.81
C LEU A 12 13.39 6.96 -1.03
N LYS A 13 14.38 6.45 -0.29
CA LYS A 13 15.80 6.80 -0.52
C LYS A 13 16.43 5.89 -1.57
N SER A 14 16.29 4.59 -1.40
CA SER A 14 16.80 3.56 -2.31
C SER A 14 15.93 2.31 -2.21
N VAL A 15 15.98 1.48 -3.26
CA VAL A 15 15.31 0.19 -3.30
C VAL A 15 16.30 -0.87 -3.76
N SER A 16 16.32 -2.00 -3.07
CA SER A 16 17.12 -3.17 -3.44
C SER A 16 16.27 -4.42 -3.34
N LYS A 17 16.34 -5.29 -4.35
CA LYS A 17 15.68 -6.60 -4.28
C LYS A 17 16.34 -7.45 -3.19
N LEU A 18 15.52 -8.21 -2.46
CA LEU A 18 16.02 -9.22 -1.53
C LEU A 18 16.83 -10.30 -2.30
N PRO A 19 18.06 -10.61 -1.84
CA PRO A 19 18.83 -11.74 -2.38
C PRO A 19 18.02 -13.04 -2.27
N LEU A 20 18.19 -13.97 -3.22
CA LEU A 20 17.41 -15.22 -3.24
C LEU A 20 17.48 -15.99 -1.92
N LYS A 21 18.67 -16.05 -1.30
CA LYS A 21 18.89 -16.74 -0.01
C LYS A 21 18.06 -16.17 1.16
N ARG A 22 17.62 -14.91 1.05
CA ARG A 22 16.82 -14.20 2.07
C ARG A 22 15.34 -14.13 1.74
N ARG A 23 14.88 -14.85 0.71
CA ARG A 23 13.44 -14.93 0.36
C ARG A 23 12.65 -15.86 1.29
N PHE A 24 13.34 -16.70 2.05
CA PHE A 24 12.74 -17.55 3.10
C PHE A 24 12.72 -16.87 4.48
N THR A 25 13.18 -15.62 4.57
CA THR A 25 13.09 -14.83 5.80
C THR A 25 11.65 -14.36 6.00
N SER A 26 11.14 -14.49 7.22
CA SER A 26 9.82 -13.96 7.58
C SER A 26 9.77 -12.45 7.35
N ASN A 27 8.65 -11.97 6.83
CA ASN A 27 8.45 -10.54 6.62
C ASN A 27 8.37 -9.76 7.94
N PHE A 28 7.89 -10.40 9.01
CA PHE A 28 7.93 -9.85 10.36
C PHE A 28 9.37 -9.61 10.84
N GLU A 29 10.28 -10.56 10.64
CA GLU A 29 11.70 -10.40 10.99
C GLU A 29 12.37 -9.25 10.21
N LEU A 30 11.93 -8.97 8.98
CA LEU A 30 12.45 -7.84 8.20
C LEU A 30 12.09 -6.49 8.85
N LEU A 31 10.90 -6.36 9.43
CA LEU A 31 10.52 -5.15 10.19
C LEU A 31 11.42 -4.96 11.40
N ASP A 32 11.87 -6.06 12.02
CA ASP A 32 12.78 -5.98 13.15
C ASP A 32 14.15 -5.43 12.79
N GLN A 33 14.57 -5.68 11.56
CA GLN A 33 15.81 -5.17 10.97
C GLN A 33 15.68 -3.76 10.36
N ASN A 34 14.62 -3.01 10.70
CA ASN A 34 14.29 -1.70 10.13
C ASN A 34 14.14 -1.69 8.60
N LYS A 35 13.75 -2.84 8.02
CA LYS A 35 13.36 -2.94 6.61
C LYS A 35 11.85 -2.89 6.52
N VAL A 36 11.35 -2.59 5.34
CA VAL A 36 9.91 -2.47 5.08
C VAL A 36 9.55 -3.19 3.79
N LEU A 37 8.31 -3.64 3.68
CA LEU A 37 7.77 -4.20 2.45
C LEU A 37 7.22 -3.09 1.56
N PHE A 38 7.41 -3.25 0.25
CA PHE A 38 6.71 -2.46 -0.75
C PHE A 38 5.52 -3.25 -1.30
N VAL A 39 4.34 -2.64 -1.30
CA VAL A 39 3.08 -3.22 -1.78
C VAL A 39 2.41 -2.29 -2.80
N ASP A 40 1.46 -2.82 -3.57
CA ASP A 40 0.70 -2.08 -4.59
C ASP A 40 1.57 -1.30 -5.58
N ALA A 41 2.78 -1.80 -5.87
CA ALA A 41 3.78 -1.11 -6.66
C ALA A 41 4.53 -2.08 -7.57
N LYS A 42 4.85 -1.63 -8.79
CA LYS A 42 5.86 -2.27 -9.64
C LYS A 42 7.21 -1.65 -9.34
N LEU A 43 8.29 -2.36 -9.69
CA LEU A 43 9.65 -1.87 -9.44
C LEU A 43 9.93 -0.50 -10.09
N GLN A 44 9.32 -0.23 -11.25
CA GLN A 44 9.42 1.04 -11.97
C GLN A 44 8.79 2.23 -11.21
N ASP A 45 7.87 1.96 -10.28
CA ASP A 45 7.20 2.97 -9.45
C ASP A 45 8.04 3.34 -8.22
N LEU A 46 9.08 2.54 -7.92
CA LEU A 46 9.96 2.69 -6.74
C LEU A 46 11.26 3.45 -7.10
N LYS A 47 11.12 4.68 -7.58
CA LYS A 47 12.26 5.56 -7.86
C LYS A 47 12.68 6.33 -6.60
N PRO A 48 13.98 6.61 -6.40
CA PRO A 48 14.43 7.51 -5.35
C PRO A 48 13.63 8.83 -5.37
N GLY A 49 13.20 9.29 -4.20
CA GLY A 49 12.39 10.49 -4.03
C GLY A 49 10.88 10.29 -4.07
N VAL A 50 10.37 9.12 -4.48
CA VAL A 50 8.93 8.82 -4.49
C VAL A 50 8.36 8.93 -3.08
N LYS A 51 7.20 9.60 -2.96
CA LYS A 51 6.44 9.69 -1.72
C LYS A 51 5.73 8.36 -1.48
N LEU A 52 5.85 7.85 -0.27
CA LEU A 52 5.25 6.59 0.15
C LEU A 52 4.27 6.86 1.29
N GLU A 53 3.22 6.04 1.35
CA GLU A 53 2.32 5.96 2.50
C GLU A 53 2.41 4.59 3.17
N GLY A 54 2.38 4.61 4.50
CA GLY A 54 2.32 3.42 5.35
C GLY A 54 0.90 2.87 5.37
N VAL A 55 0.77 1.59 5.08
CA VAL A 55 -0.51 0.85 5.03
C VAL A 55 -0.42 -0.42 5.87
N LEU A 56 -1.53 -0.79 6.51
CA LEU A 56 -1.62 -2.06 7.23
C LEU A 56 -1.80 -3.20 6.23
N ARG A 57 -0.91 -4.21 6.27
CA ARG A 57 -0.97 -5.40 5.42
C ARG A 57 -0.59 -6.66 6.19
N ARG A 58 -1.05 -7.80 5.68
CA ARG A 58 -0.59 -9.11 6.13
C ARG A 58 0.88 -9.28 5.75
N LEU A 59 1.73 -9.49 6.75
CA LEU A 59 3.16 -9.74 6.58
C LEU A 59 3.41 -11.22 6.36
N ASP A 60 2.91 -12.06 7.26
CA ASP A 60 3.14 -13.50 7.23
C ASP A 60 1.89 -14.29 7.58
N TYR A 61 1.90 -15.56 7.19
CA TYR A 61 0.85 -16.53 7.46
C TYR A 61 1.48 -17.88 7.73
N GLU A 62 1.27 -18.42 8.93
CA GLU A 62 1.90 -19.67 9.38
C GLU A 62 1.11 -20.92 8.98
N GLY A 63 -0.01 -20.76 8.25
CA GLY A 63 -0.87 -21.86 7.84
C GLY A 63 -2.19 -21.89 8.61
N LYS A 64 -3.00 -22.92 8.34
CA LYS A 64 -4.40 -23.00 8.78
C LYS A 64 -4.59 -22.85 10.29
N ASP A 65 -3.69 -23.45 11.05
CA ASP A 65 -3.73 -23.48 12.52
C ASP A 65 -2.74 -22.48 13.14
N GLY A 66 -2.06 -21.69 12.30
CA GLY A 66 -1.05 -20.73 12.70
C GLY A 66 -1.56 -19.29 12.70
N LEU A 67 -0.68 -18.34 13.05
CA LEU A 67 -1.04 -16.93 13.14
C LEU A 67 -1.03 -16.23 11.77
N ILE A 68 -1.90 -15.23 11.67
CA ILE A 68 -1.81 -14.21 10.64
C ILE A 68 -1.15 -12.98 11.27
N MET A 69 0.04 -12.64 10.79
CA MET A 69 0.77 -11.48 11.27
C MET A 69 0.47 -10.28 10.39
N TYR A 70 0.00 -9.20 11.00
CA TYR A 70 -0.21 -7.91 10.34
C TYR A 70 0.83 -6.90 10.81
N GLY A 71 1.16 -5.97 9.92
CA GLY A 71 1.97 -4.82 10.27
C GLY A 71 2.09 -3.84 9.11
N ILE A 72 3.04 -2.93 9.23
CA ILE A 72 3.18 -1.83 8.27
C ILE A 72 3.89 -2.30 7.00
N ALA A 73 3.36 -1.89 5.86
CA ALA A 73 4.01 -1.91 4.56
C ALA A 73 3.92 -0.51 3.94
N TYR A 74 4.67 -0.26 2.86
CA TYR A 74 4.63 1.02 2.16
C TYR A 74 4.21 0.84 0.71
N ARG A 75 3.43 1.78 0.20
CA ARG A 75 3.13 1.90 -1.22
C ARG A 75 3.38 3.31 -1.73
N PRO A 76 3.67 3.52 -3.03
CA PRO A 76 3.67 4.83 -3.63
C PRO A 76 2.36 5.56 -3.36
N VAL A 77 2.45 6.83 -2.98
CA VAL A 77 1.27 7.70 -2.91
C VAL A 77 0.84 7.95 -4.36
N PHE A 78 -0.34 7.44 -4.71
CA PHE A 78 -0.98 7.82 -5.96
C PHE A 78 -1.43 9.27 -5.84
N GLN A 79 -0.76 10.17 -6.56
CA GLN A 79 -1.37 11.45 -6.86
C GLN A 79 -2.47 11.15 -7.88
N GLU A 80 -3.70 11.04 -7.43
CA GLU A 80 -4.84 11.07 -8.34
C GLU A 80 -4.80 12.42 -9.08
N THR A 81 -4.34 12.41 -10.33
CA THR A 81 -4.66 13.47 -11.27
C THR A 81 -6.01 13.27 -11.92
N LEU A 82 -6.75 12.17 -11.66
CA LEU A 82 -7.93 11.79 -12.44
C LEU A 82 -9.01 11.06 -11.63
N ALA A 83 -9.49 11.62 -10.52
CA ALA A 83 -10.90 11.45 -10.20
C ALA A 83 -11.66 12.60 -10.87
N PHE A 84 -11.80 12.55 -12.20
CA PHE A 84 -12.80 13.38 -12.88
C PHE A 84 -14.17 12.86 -12.45
N ILE A 85 -14.70 13.43 -11.38
CA ILE A 85 -16.12 13.31 -11.06
C ILE A 85 -16.85 14.04 -12.20
N THR A 86 -17.18 13.32 -13.26
CA THR A 86 -18.11 13.82 -14.27
C THR A 86 -19.42 14.06 -13.55
N ARG A 87 -19.77 15.34 -13.35
CA ARG A 87 -21.09 15.67 -12.82
C ARG A 87 -22.12 14.99 -13.72
N PRO A 88 -23.07 14.20 -13.19
CA PRO A 88 -24.07 13.56 -14.01
C PRO A 88 -24.82 14.64 -14.79
N LYS A 89 -25.03 14.39 -16.10
CA LYS A 89 -25.82 15.28 -16.95
C LYS A 89 -27.22 15.40 -16.31
N PRO A 90 -27.76 16.62 -16.11
CA PRO A 90 -29.07 16.76 -15.49
C PRO A 90 -30.10 15.99 -16.30
N LEU A 91 -30.79 15.05 -15.64
CA LEU A 91 -31.91 14.33 -16.23
C LEU A 91 -33.07 15.31 -16.37
N VAL A 92 -33.45 15.64 -17.61
CA VAL A 92 -34.67 16.40 -17.88
C VAL A 92 -35.82 15.43 -17.69
N ILE A 93 -36.53 15.56 -16.56
CA ILE A 93 -37.78 14.83 -16.33
C ILE A 93 -38.83 15.49 -17.21
N ALA A 94 -39.30 14.79 -18.24
CA ALA A 94 -40.42 15.24 -19.05
C ALA A 94 -41.69 15.28 -18.17
N PRO A 95 -42.54 16.31 -18.30
CA PRO A 95 -43.76 16.39 -17.52
C PRO A 95 -44.70 15.23 -17.89
N THR A 96 -45.24 14.56 -16.87
CA THR A 96 -46.24 13.51 -17.01
C THR A 96 -47.49 14.10 -17.66
N GLN A 97 -47.79 13.69 -18.90
CA GLN A 97 -49.09 13.95 -19.50
C GLN A 97 -50.10 12.97 -18.88
N TYR A 98 -51.02 13.50 -18.07
CA TYR A 98 -52.22 12.78 -17.70
C TYR A 98 -53.25 12.99 -18.82
N ALA A 99 -53.73 11.88 -19.38
CA ALA A 99 -54.83 11.84 -20.36
C ALA A 99 -56.18 11.79 -19.65
#